data_AF-A0A317UM64-F1
#
_entry.id   AF-A0A317UM64-F1
#
_cell.length_a   1.000
_cell.length_b   1.000
_cell.length_c   1.000
_cell.angle_alpha   90.00
_cell.angle_beta   90.00
_cell.angle_gamma   90.00
#
_symmetry.space_group_name_H-M   'P 1'
#
loop_
_entity.id
_entity.type
_entity.pdbx_description
1 polymer ?
#
loop_
_entity_poly.entity_id
_entity_poly.type
_entity_poly.pdbx_seq_one_letter_code
_entity_poly.pdbx_strand_id
1 'polypeptide(L)'
;MKLITVNFLTCAVKGCKTAAASYPLHFRDAELELQELEFQPEFILNIIPRIDWEALRVMANELGFPKIPDTKPEGDALNDEQLLKELHRLLLETQVVEGRLCCGNCGHEYMIKEGIANFLLPSHLGLIFLSVKLVLDFADHAQSNYTKV
;
A
#
# COMPACT_ATOMS: atom_id res chain seq x y z
N MET A 1 -9.45 -9.09 0.01
CA MET A 1 -9.23 -7.63 -0.09
C MET A 1 -9.17 -7.23 -1.55
N LYS A 2 -10.03 -6.31 -2.00
CA LYS A 2 -10.05 -5.86 -3.40
C LYS A 2 -8.82 -5.04 -3.75
N LEU A 3 -8.33 -5.15 -4.98
CA LEU A 3 -7.16 -4.40 -5.45
C LEU A 3 -7.35 -2.89 -5.36
N ILE A 4 -8.56 -2.39 -5.64
CA ILE A 4 -8.86 -0.97 -5.53
C ILE A 4 -8.56 -0.42 -4.15
N THR A 5 -8.79 -1.20 -3.09
CA THR A 5 -8.55 -0.79 -1.71
C THR A 5 -7.07 -0.51 -1.49
N VAL A 6 -6.20 -1.39 -1.98
CA VAL A 6 -4.74 -1.27 -1.78
C VAL A 6 -4.17 -0.04 -2.50
N ASN A 7 -4.79 0.40 -3.60
CA ASN A 7 -4.43 1.66 -4.26
C ASN A 7 -4.62 2.91 -3.37
N PHE A 8 -5.34 2.81 -2.24
CA PHE A 8 -5.51 3.91 -1.29
C PHE A 8 -4.83 3.64 0.06
N LEU A 9 -4.16 2.50 0.23
CA LEU A 9 -3.52 2.13 1.49
C LEU A 9 -2.04 2.52 1.48
N THR A 10 -1.62 3.17 2.56
CA THR A 10 -0.23 3.52 2.84
C THR A 10 0.23 2.83 4.11
N CYS A 11 1.54 2.76 4.34
CA CYS A 11 2.08 2.21 5.58
C CYS A 11 1.54 2.97 6.82
N ALA A 12 0.97 2.23 7.76
CA ALA A 12 0.43 2.77 9.00
C ALA A 12 1.51 3.17 10.03
N VAL A 13 2.76 2.71 9.86
CA VAL A 13 3.86 3.02 10.79
C VAL A 13 4.09 4.53 10.82
N LYS A 14 4.10 5.15 12.01
CA LYS A 14 4.15 6.62 12.16
C LYS A 14 5.34 7.26 11.43
N GLY A 15 6.51 6.63 11.46
CA GLY A 15 7.71 7.09 10.76
C GLY A 15 7.63 7.05 9.24
N CYS A 16 6.60 6.42 8.67
CA CYS A 16 6.40 6.30 7.23
C CYS A 16 5.49 7.40 6.63
N LYS A 17 4.77 8.19 7.46
CA LYS A 17 3.75 9.14 6.99
C LYS A 17 4.23 10.15 5.94
N THR A 18 5.50 10.54 5.99
CA THR A 18 6.10 11.52 5.08
C THR A 18 7.03 10.87 4.06
N ALA A 19 7.23 9.56 4.11
CA ALA A 19 8.13 8.85 3.23
C ALA A 19 7.38 8.44 1.95
N ALA A 20 7.84 8.92 0.79
CA ALA A 20 7.22 8.55 -0.49
C ALA A 20 7.23 7.03 -0.71
N ALA A 21 8.31 6.34 -0.33
CA ALA A 21 8.44 4.88 -0.42
C ALA A 21 7.50 4.09 0.51
N SER A 22 6.67 4.77 1.33
CA SER A 22 5.63 4.11 2.13
C SER A 22 4.37 3.77 1.34
N TYR A 23 4.33 4.20 0.07
CA TYR A 23 3.27 3.96 -0.89
C TYR A 23 3.87 3.72 -2.30
N PRO A 24 3.31 2.78 -3.09
CA PRO A 24 2.32 1.78 -2.69
C PRO A 24 2.90 0.75 -1.72
N LEU A 25 2.01 -0.02 -1.08
CA LEU A 25 2.42 -1.26 -0.41
C LEU A 25 2.55 -2.38 -1.47
N HIS A 26 3.53 -3.26 -1.27
CA HIS A 26 3.90 -4.28 -2.24
C HIS A 26 3.34 -5.65 -1.89
N PHE A 27 2.75 -6.35 -2.85
CA PHE A 27 2.24 -7.70 -2.62
C PHE A 27 3.39 -8.72 -2.58
N ARG A 28 3.28 -9.68 -1.64
CA ARG A 28 4.13 -10.88 -1.58
C ARG A 28 3.27 -12.10 -1.26
N ASP A 29 3.60 -13.21 -1.92
CA ASP A 29 2.97 -14.52 -1.73
C ASP A 29 1.44 -14.43 -1.74
N ALA A 30 0.90 -13.65 -2.68
CA ALA A 30 -0.52 -13.33 -2.76
C ALA A 30 -1.31 -14.42 -3.50
N GLU A 31 -2.36 -14.91 -2.87
CA GLU A 31 -3.37 -15.77 -3.49
C GLU A 31 -4.57 -14.93 -3.91
N LEU A 32 -4.95 -15.07 -5.17
CA LEU A 32 -6.00 -14.27 -5.79
C LEU A 32 -7.29 -15.07 -5.95
N GLU A 33 -8.40 -14.39 -5.78
CA GLU A 33 -9.74 -14.87 -6.10
C GLU A 33 -10.45 -13.82 -6.95
N LEU A 34 -11.25 -14.28 -7.90
CA LEU A 34 -12.16 -13.44 -8.67
C LEU A 34 -13.57 -13.59 -8.10
N GLN A 35 -14.13 -12.49 -7.62
CA GLN A 35 -15.50 -12.39 -7.17
C GLN A 35 -16.29 -11.58 -8.21
N GLU A 36 -17.11 -12.27 -9.01
CA GLU A 36 -17.96 -11.61 -10.01
C GLU A 36 -18.90 -10.58 -9.37
N LEU A 37 -19.02 -9.43 -10.02
CA LEU A 37 -19.90 -8.34 -9.60
C LEU A 37 -20.68 -7.80 -10.77
N GLU A 38 -21.81 -7.16 -10.48
CA GLU A 38 -22.52 -6.41 -11.51
C GLU A 38 -21.64 -5.26 -12.01
N PHE A 39 -21.51 -5.20 -13.34
CA PHE A 39 -20.70 -4.20 -14.01
C PHE A 39 -21.24 -2.79 -13.71
N GLN A 40 -20.38 -1.95 -13.14
CA GLN A 40 -20.71 -0.59 -12.67
C GLN A 40 -19.83 0.45 -13.38
N PRO A 41 -20.17 0.85 -14.62
CA PRO A 41 -19.35 1.77 -15.42
C PRO A 41 -19.20 3.15 -14.75
N GLU A 42 -20.28 3.68 -14.18
CA GLU A 42 -20.27 4.99 -13.51
C GLU A 42 -19.29 5.01 -12.32
N PHE A 43 -19.19 3.91 -11.57
CA PHE A 43 -18.23 3.81 -10.48
C PHE A 43 -16.79 3.88 -11.01
N ILE A 44 -16.50 3.16 -12.10
CA ILE A 44 -15.17 3.17 -12.73
C ILE A 44 -14.82 4.58 -13.22
N LEU A 45 -15.73 5.24 -13.94
CA LEU A 45 -15.53 6.61 -14.41
C LEU A 45 -15.24 7.59 -13.26
N ASN A 46 -15.94 7.43 -12.14
CA ASN A 46 -15.80 8.30 -10.99
C ASN A 46 -14.52 8.03 -10.16
N ILE A 47 -14.09 6.77 -10.09
CA ILE A 47 -12.93 6.39 -9.26
C ILE A 47 -11.62 6.57 -10.00
N ILE A 48 -11.58 6.37 -11.33
CA ILE A 48 -10.35 6.43 -12.13
C ILE A 48 -9.57 7.73 -11.87
N PRO A 49 -10.17 8.93 -11.85
CA PRO A 49 -9.44 10.17 -11.55
C PRO A 49 -8.67 10.13 -10.21
N ARG A 50 -9.15 9.36 -9.22
CA ARG A 50 -8.53 9.23 -7.89
C ARG A 50 -7.49 8.10 -7.79
N ILE A 51 -7.49 7.17 -8.74
CA ILE A 51 -6.53 6.06 -8.78
C ILE A 51 -5.13 6.61 -9.08
N ASP A 52 -4.16 6.23 -8.26
CA ASP A 52 -2.75 6.36 -8.61
C ASP A 52 -2.42 5.24 -9.61
N TRP A 53 -2.21 5.65 -10.85
CA TRP A 53 -2.03 4.71 -11.96
C TRP A 53 -0.69 3.99 -11.87
N GLU A 54 0.36 4.68 -11.43
CA GLU A 54 1.70 4.08 -11.28
C GLU A 54 1.67 2.96 -10.24
N ALA A 55 1.06 3.23 -9.08
CA ALA A 55 0.87 2.25 -8.03
C ALA A 55 0.06 1.06 -8.51
N LEU A 56 -1.00 1.29 -9.30
CA LEU A 56 -1.78 0.19 -9.89
C LEU A 56 -0.95 -0.66 -10.84
N ARG A 57 -0.07 -0.06 -11.67
CA ARG A 57 0.82 -0.82 -12.56
C ARG A 57 1.81 -1.68 -11.77
N VAL A 58 2.35 -1.15 -10.67
CA VAL A 58 3.24 -1.90 -9.77
C VAL A 58 2.51 -3.11 -9.20
N MET A 59 1.33 -2.90 -8.59
CA MET A 59 0.54 -4.00 -8.02
C MET A 59 0.13 -5.03 -9.06
N ALA A 60 -0.30 -4.60 -10.25
CA ALA A 60 -0.69 -5.50 -11.33
C ALA A 60 0.48 -6.38 -11.78
N ASN A 61 1.68 -5.81 -11.89
CA ASN A 61 2.89 -6.54 -12.23
C ASN A 61 3.27 -7.57 -11.15
N GLU A 62 3.27 -7.16 -9.88
CA GLU A 62 3.58 -8.04 -8.74
C GLU A 62 2.65 -9.23 -8.63
N LEU A 63 1.38 -9.04 -8.99
CA LEU A 63 0.34 -10.06 -8.99
C LEU A 63 0.28 -10.89 -10.28
N GLY A 64 1.16 -10.62 -11.25
CA GLY A 64 1.26 -11.39 -12.50
C GLY A 64 0.16 -11.11 -13.52
N PHE A 65 -0.52 -9.97 -13.43
CA PHE A 65 -1.50 -9.56 -14.44
C PHE A 65 -0.81 -9.17 -15.76
N PRO A 66 -1.51 -9.31 -16.90
CA PRO A 66 -1.07 -8.71 -18.16
C PRO A 66 -0.80 -7.22 -17.99
N LYS A 67 0.10 -6.70 -18.83
CA LYS A 67 0.49 -5.29 -18.78
C LYS A 67 -0.75 -4.41 -19.00
N ILE A 68 -1.16 -3.69 -17.95
CA ILE A 68 -2.21 -2.67 -18.05
C ILE A 68 -1.70 -1.47 -18.86
N PRO A 69 -2.58 -0.62 -19.41
CA PRO A 69 -2.17 0.52 -20.22
C PRO A 69 -1.08 1.36 -19.54
N ASP A 70 -0.08 1.77 -20.32
CA ASP A 70 1.07 2.52 -19.78
C ASP A 70 0.63 3.88 -19.21
N THR A 71 -0.32 4.53 -19.87
CA THR A 71 -0.90 5.80 -19.43
C THR A 71 -2.28 5.58 -18.83
N LYS A 72 -2.59 6.37 -17.82
CA LYS A 72 -3.94 6.44 -17.25
C LYS A 72 -4.94 6.83 -18.36
N PRO A 73 -6.06 6.10 -18.50
CA PRO A 73 -7.07 6.45 -19.50
C PRO A 73 -7.79 7.74 -19.11
N GLU A 74 -7.94 8.63 -20.08
CA GLU A 74 -8.55 9.96 -19.93
C GLU A 74 -9.40 10.28 -21.18
N GLY A 75 -10.37 11.20 -21.02
CA GLY A 75 -11.21 11.68 -22.13
C GLY A 75 -11.93 10.55 -22.86
N ASP A 76 -11.83 10.53 -24.19
CA ASP A 76 -12.55 9.58 -25.04
C ASP A 76 -12.17 8.12 -24.81
N ALA A 77 -10.99 7.83 -24.25
CA ALA A 77 -10.59 6.47 -23.89
C ALA A 77 -11.54 5.86 -22.84
N LEU A 78 -12.15 6.70 -21.99
CA LEU A 78 -13.12 6.26 -20.98
C LEU A 78 -14.52 5.98 -21.55
N ASN A 79 -14.75 6.24 -22.84
CA ASN A 79 -15.97 5.83 -23.54
C ASN A 79 -15.89 4.37 -24.05
N ASP A 80 -14.71 3.75 -23.98
CA ASP A 80 -14.52 2.35 -24.35
C ASP A 80 -15.05 1.42 -23.25
N GLU A 81 -16.21 0.80 -23.51
CA GLU A 81 -16.85 -0.13 -22.58
C GLU A 81 -15.99 -1.36 -22.29
N GLN A 82 -15.18 -1.82 -23.24
CA GLN A 82 -14.30 -2.97 -23.03
C GLN A 82 -13.21 -2.63 -22.01
N LEU A 83 -12.59 -1.45 -22.15
CA LEU A 83 -11.62 -0.95 -21.18
C LEU A 83 -12.27 -0.81 -19.79
N LEU A 84 -13.48 -0.25 -19.70
CA LEU A 84 -14.18 -0.12 -18.42
C LEU A 84 -14.46 -1.49 -17.77
N LYS A 85 -14.79 -2.51 -18.56
CA LYS A 85 -14.99 -3.89 -18.08
C LYS A 85 -13.68 -4.51 -17.57
N GLU A 86 -12.58 -4.31 -18.28
CA GLU A 86 -11.26 -4.77 -17.84
C GLU A 86 -10.85 -4.10 -16.51
N LEU A 87 -11.08 -2.80 -16.39
CA LEU A 87 -10.85 -2.05 -15.16
C LEU A 87 -11.77 -2.49 -14.03
N HIS A 88 -13.04 -2.76 -14.32
CA HIS A 88 -14.00 -3.28 -13.35
C HIS A 88 -13.52 -4.61 -12.78
N ARG A 89 -13.13 -5.54 -13.65
CA ARG A 89 -12.61 -6.85 -13.24
C ARG A 89 -11.34 -6.72 -12.39
N LEU A 90 -10.39 -5.89 -12.82
CA LEU A 90 -9.15 -5.69 -12.09
C LEU A 90 -9.37 -5.03 -10.72
N LEU A 91 -10.16 -3.96 -10.66
CA LEU A 91 -10.29 -3.13 -9.47
C LEU A 91 -11.30 -3.70 -8.45
N LEU A 92 -12.41 -4.24 -8.94
CA LEU A 92 -13.57 -4.58 -8.11
C LEU A 92 -13.81 -6.07 -7.93
N GLU A 93 -13.53 -6.87 -8.96
CA GLU A 93 -13.74 -8.32 -8.91
C GLU A 93 -12.50 -9.07 -8.42
N THR A 94 -11.31 -8.52 -8.65
CA THR A 94 -10.07 -9.16 -8.19
C THR A 94 -9.84 -8.85 -6.72
N GLN A 95 -9.70 -9.91 -5.92
CA GLN A 95 -9.35 -9.82 -4.51
C GLN A 95 -8.18 -10.72 -4.13
N VAL A 96 -7.38 -10.25 -3.19
CA VAL A 96 -6.36 -11.07 -2.51
C VAL A 96 -7.00 -11.73 -1.29
N VAL A 97 -6.99 -13.05 -1.22
CA VAL A 97 -7.56 -13.83 -0.10
C VAL A 97 -6.52 -14.12 0.96
N GLU A 98 -5.32 -14.52 0.57
CA GLU A 98 -4.17 -14.77 1.44
C GLU A 98 -2.94 -14.05 0.88
N GLY A 99 -2.00 -13.66 1.75
CA GLY A 99 -0.73 -13.07 1.34
C GLY A 99 -0.25 -12.00 2.31
N ARG A 100 0.66 -11.13 1.86
CA ARG A 100 1.11 -9.98 2.67
C ARG A 100 1.38 -8.73 1.85
N LEU A 101 1.21 -7.58 2.49
CA LEU A 101 1.56 -6.26 1.98
C LEU A 101 2.83 -5.77 2.68
N CYS A 102 3.89 -5.51 1.94
CA CYS A 102 5.18 -5.07 2.46
C CYS A 102 5.40 -3.57 2.19
N CYS A 103 5.80 -2.83 3.22
CA CYS A 103 6.15 -1.42 3.06
C CYS A 103 7.54 -1.25 2.43
N GLY A 104 7.65 -0.49 1.34
CA GLY A 104 8.92 -0.20 0.67
C GLY A 104 9.89 0.69 1.49
N ASN A 105 9.39 1.42 2.49
CA ASN A 105 10.20 2.30 3.35
C ASN A 105 10.75 1.60 4.60
N CYS A 106 9.87 0.95 5.39
CA CYS A 106 10.27 0.36 6.68
C CYS A 106 10.34 -1.16 6.68
N GLY A 107 9.94 -1.82 5.59
CA GLY A 107 9.94 -3.28 5.48
C GLY A 107 8.86 -4.00 6.31
N HIS A 108 8.00 -3.27 7.03
CA HIS A 108 6.93 -3.90 7.81
C HIS A 108 5.93 -4.62 6.89
N GLU A 109 5.48 -5.79 7.34
CA GLU A 109 4.59 -6.68 6.59
C GLU A 109 3.21 -6.75 7.25
N TYR A 110 2.17 -6.46 6.48
CA TYR A 110 0.78 -6.59 6.88
C TYR A 110 0.20 -7.88 6.30
N MET A 111 -0.15 -8.83 7.17
CA MET A 111 -0.70 -10.12 6.73
C MET A 111 -2.15 -9.96 6.25
N ILE A 112 -2.47 -10.55 5.11
CA ILE A 112 -3.83 -10.71 4.58
C ILE A 112 -4.26 -12.14 4.88
N LYS A 113 -5.40 -12.30 5.56
CA LYS A 113 -6.04 -13.60 5.80
C LYS A 113 -7.52 -13.49 5.55
N GLU A 114 -8.11 -14.46 4.85
CA GLU A 114 -9.53 -14.46 4.48
C GLU A 114 -9.98 -13.11 3.86
N GLY A 115 -9.08 -12.51 3.09
CA GLY A 115 -9.31 -11.23 2.43
C GLY A 115 -9.27 -9.99 3.34
N ILE A 116 -8.85 -10.12 4.60
CA ILE A 116 -8.72 -9.02 5.57
C ILE A 116 -7.24 -8.78 5.87
N ALA A 117 -6.76 -7.57 5.58
CA ALA A 117 -5.40 -7.17 5.94
C ALA A 117 -5.33 -6.67 7.38
N ASN A 118 -4.38 -7.18 8.16
CA ASN A 118 -4.15 -6.73 9.53
C ASN A 118 -3.18 -5.54 9.57
N PHE A 119 -3.72 -4.35 9.85
CA PHE A 119 -2.95 -3.11 10.03
C PHE A 119 -2.67 -2.75 11.50
N LEU A 120 -2.89 -3.68 12.43
CA LEU A 120 -2.56 -3.48 13.85
C LEU A 120 -1.05 -3.48 14.03
N LEU A 121 -0.54 -2.38 14.57
CA LEU A 121 0.88 -2.23 14.85
C LEU A 121 1.21 -2.65 16.29
N PRO A 122 2.35 -3.32 16.51
CA PRO A 122 2.94 -3.46 17.84
C PRO A 122 3.10 -2.10 18.54
N SER A 123 2.98 -2.09 19.86
CA SER A 123 3.02 -0.88 20.69
C SER A 123 4.27 -0.01 20.44
N HIS A 124 5.41 -0.65 20.14
CA HIS A 124 6.69 0.02 19.87
C HIS A 124 6.80 0.66 18.48
N LEU A 125 5.93 0.29 17.53
CA LEU A 125 5.81 0.94 16.21
C LEU A 125 4.70 2.01 16.19
N GLY A 126 3.72 1.88 17.11
CA GLY A 126 2.62 2.82 17.29
C GLY A 126 2.93 3.99 18.24
N LEU A 127 3.90 3.87 19.13
CA LEU A 127 4.31 4.92 20.07
C LEU A 127 5.72 5.39 19.73
N ILE A 128 5.83 6.71 19.57
CA ILE A 128 7.12 7.40 19.42
C ILE A 128 7.94 7.03 20.65
N PHE A 129 9.12 6.44 20.45
CA PHE A 129 10.20 6.48 21.43
C PHE A 129 10.62 7.95 21.61
N LEU A 130 9.81 8.70 22.36
CA LEU A 130 10.11 10.06 22.82
C LEU A 130 11.10 10.03 24.00
N SER A 131 11.72 8.88 24.29
CA SER A 131 12.55 8.70 25.49
C SER A 131 13.92 8.04 25.30
N VAL A 132 14.36 7.64 24.10
CA VAL A 132 15.72 7.03 23.97
C VAL A 132 16.76 7.95 23.34
N LYS A 133 16.35 8.91 22.49
CA LYS A 133 17.33 9.91 22.00
C LYS A 133 17.86 10.79 23.14
N LEU A 134 17.00 11.14 24.10
CA LEU A 134 17.41 11.91 25.28
C LEU A 134 18.27 11.10 26.27
N VAL A 135 18.12 9.78 26.34
CA VAL A 135 18.94 8.95 27.26
C VAL A 135 20.31 8.64 26.66
N LEU A 136 20.41 8.43 25.35
CA LEU A 136 21.70 8.20 24.69
C LEU A 136 22.52 9.49 24.54
N ASP A 137 21.88 10.62 24.22
CA ASP A 137 22.59 11.91 24.13
C ASP A 137 23.07 12.41 25.52
N PHE A 138 22.41 12.01 26.63
CA PHE A 138 22.90 12.28 27.99
C PHE A 138 24.04 11.33 28.42
N ALA A 139 24.07 10.09 27.92
CA ALA A 139 25.11 9.13 28.27
C ALA A 139 26.49 9.51 27.69
N ASP A 140 26.53 10.09 26.49
CA ASP A 140 27.78 10.54 25.87
C ASP A 140 28.33 11.85 26.49
N HIS A 141 27.48 12.70 27.07
CA HIS A 141 27.95 13.94 27.71
C HIS A 141 28.43 13.75 29.16
N ALA A 142 27.99 12.70 29.85
CA ALA A 142 28.40 12.41 31.22
C ALA A 142 29.81 11.78 31.34
N GLN A 143 30.33 11.15 30.28
CA GLN A 143 31.67 10.55 30.30
C GLN A 143 32.82 11.55 30.01
N SER A 144 32.54 12.72 29.44
CA SER A 144 33.58 13.72 29.10
C SER A 144 34.08 14.53 30.31
N ASN A 145 33.30 14.61 31.40
CA ASN A 145 33.61 15.44 32.57
C ASN A 145 34.28 14.69 33.75
N TYR A 146 34.65 13.41 33.61
CA TYR A 146 35.30 12.63 34.68
C TYR A 146 36.78 12.27 34.42
N THR A 147 37.39 12.81 33.37
CA THR A 147 38.82 12.58 33.02
C THR A 147 39.65 13.86 32.91
N LYS A 148 39.28 14.93 33.62
CA LYS A 148 40.18 16.06 33.89
C LYS A 148 40.36 16.23 35.39
N VAL A 149 41.19 15.35 35.94
CA VAL A 149 42.08 15.67 37.08
C VAL A 149 43.25 16.47 36.52
#